data_AF-A0A2W2FHS2-F1
#
_entry.id   AF-A0A2W2FHS2-F1
#
_cell.length_a   1.000
_cell.length_b   1.000
_cell.length_c   1.000
_cell.angle_alpha   90.00
_cell.angle_beta   90.00
_cell.angle_gamma   90.00
#
_symmetry.space_group_name_H-M   'P 1'
#
loop_
_entity.id
_entity.type
_entity.pdbx_description
1 polymer ?
#
loop_
_entity_poly.entity_id
_entity_poly.type
_entity_poly.pdbx_seq_one_letter_code
_entity_poly.pdbx_strand_id
1 'polypeptide(L)'
;MFVKITVVVAAATMLGAGAWMRVDPDGFAAWAGWPAHVHFLHDAGVFQIGIGLMMLCALRWRDVIAVVLAGFVFTNTFHAVNHLLDRHLGGRDSDWWQLGLLSVLAAAALAVRLRALRS
;
A
#
# COMPACT_ATOMS: atom_id res chain seq x y z
N MET A 1 0.54 -24.00 -12.21
CA MET A 1 -0.21 -24.02 -10.93
C MET A 1 0.63 -23.46 -9.79
N PHE A 2 1.86 -23.95 -9.59
CA PHE A 2 2.82 -23.45 -8.59
C PHE A 2 2.91 -21.91 -8.51
N VAL A 3 3.23 -21.22 -9.61
CA VAL A 3 3.41 -19.76 -9.63
C VAL A 3 2.20 -19.00 -9.05
N LYS A 4 0.98 -19.36 -9.45
CA LYS A 4 -0.24 -18.69 -8.95
C LYS A 4 -0.45 -18.92 -7.46
N ILE A 5 -0.16 -20.14 -6.98
CA ILE A 5 -0.23 -20.45 -5.55
C ILE A 5 0.80 -19.62 -4.79
N THR A 6 2.04 -19.54 -5.28
CA THR A 6 3.09 -18.70 -4.68
C THR A 6 2.66 -17.25 -4.60
N VAL A 7 2.05 -16.70 -5.65
CA VAL A 7 1.50 -15.34 -5.64
C VAL A 7 0.45 -15.17 -4.54
N VAL A 8 -0.49 -16.11 -4.41
CA VAL A 8 -1.55 -16.03 -3.38
C VAL A 8 -0.97 -16.13 -1.97
N VAL A 9 -0.04 -17.07 -1.73
CA VAL A 9 0.59 -17.23 -0.41
C VAL A 9 1.39 -16.00 -0.03
N ALA A 10 2.22 -15.48 -0.93
CA ALA A 10 2.99 -14.28 -0.67
C ALA A 10 2.10 -13.04 -0.53
N ALA A 11 0.99 -12.93 -1.28
CA ALA A 11 0.02 -11.88 -1.06
C ALA A 11 -0.62 -11.98 0.34
N ALA A 12 -0.97 -13.19 0.78
CA ALA A 12 -1.56 -13.41 2.10
C ALA A 12 -0.61 -13.03 3.24
N THR A 13 0.70 -13.29 3.10
CA THR A 13 1.68 -12.86 4.12
C THR A 13 1.80 -11.34 4.16
N MET A 14 1.86 -10.67 3.01
CA MET A 14 1.91 -9.20 2.94
C MET A 14 0.63 -8.56 3.53
N LEU A 15 -0.55 -9.10 3.21
CA LEU A 15 -1.81 -8.61 3.75
C LEU A 15 -1.91 -8.83 5.27
N GLY A 16 -1.50 -10.02 5.75
CA GLY A 16 -1.55 -10.36 7.17
C GLY A 16 -0.61 -9.50 8.01
N ALA A 17 0.67 -9.44 7.64
CA ALA A 17 1.64 -8.61 8.34
C ALA A 17 1.33 -7.11 8.20
N GLY A 18 0.89 -6.69 7.01
CA GLY A 18 0.42 -5.32 6.77
C GLY A 18 -0.75 -4.91 7.67
N ALA A 19 -1.75 -5.78 7.81
CA ALA A 19 -2.88 -5.55 8.69
C ALA A 19 -2.47 -5.55 10.17
N TRP A 20 -1.58 -6.44 10.59
CA TRP A 20 -1.08 -6.49 11.97
C TRP A 20 -0.39 -5.18 12.35
N MET A 21 0.54 -4.68 11.52
CA MET A 21 1.21 -3.40 11.76
C MET A 21 0.24 -2.20 11.84
N ARG A 22 -0.97 -2.31 11.29
CA ARG A 22 -2.01 -1.27 11.34
C ARG A 22 -2.93 -1.35 12.56
N VAL A 23 -3.18 -2.56 13.05
CA VAL A 23 -4.15 -2.82 14.12
C VAL A 23 -3.46 -2.89 15.48
N ASP A 24 -2.28 -3.52 15.53
CA ASP A 24 -1.49 -3.73 16.73
C ASP A 24 0.01 -3.56 16.41
N PRO A 25 0.48 -2.31 16.24
CA PRO A 25 1.87 -2.01 15.95
C PRO A 25 2.81 -2.53 17.05
N ASP A 26 2.41 -2.43 18.32
CA ASP A 26 3.23 -2.84 19.46
C ASP A 26 3.44 -4.35 19.49
N GLY A 27 2.38 -5.14 19.30
CA GLY A 27 2.50 -6.60 19.23
C GLY A 27 3.30 -7.07 18.01
N PHE A 28 3.13 -6.41 16.85
CA PHE A 28 3.97 -6.70 15.69
C PHE A 28 5.45 -6.38 15.97
N ALA A 29 5.74 -5.22 16.56
CA ALA A 29 7.09 -4.80 16.90
C ALA A 29 7.77 -5.77 17.89
N ALA A 30 7.03 -6.17 18.93
CA ALA A 30 7.49 -7.17 19.90
C ALA A 30 7.79 -8.52 19.24
N TRP A 31 6.89 -9.01 18.37
CA TRP A 31 7.12 -10.24 17.60
C TRP A 31 8.31 -10.13 16.66
N ALA A 32 8.49 -8.99 16.00
CA ALA A 32 9.60 -8.72 15.10
C ALA A 32 10.94 -8.50 15.83
N GLY A 33 10.93 -8.37 17.16
CA GLY A 33 12.12 -8.06 17.95
C GLY A 33 12.67 -6.65 17.70
N TRP A 34 11.79 -5.68 17.45
CA TRP A 34 12.14 -4.31 17.05
C TRP A 34 11.36 -3.27 17.88
N PRO A 35 11.89 -2.04 18.12
CA PRO A 35 11.15 -1.00 18.81
C PRO A 35 9.84 -0.60 18.11
N ALA A 36 8.82 -0.27 18.91
CA ALA A 36 7.54 0.20 18.41
C ALA A 36 7.63 1.64 17.88
N HIS A 37 7.86 1.76 16.57
CA HIS A 37 7.73 3.03 15.84
C HIS A 37 6.37 3.07 15.14
N VAL A 38 5.33 3.48 15.87
CA VAL A 38 3.92 3.39 15.42
C VAL A 38 3.68 4.01 14.05
N HIS A 39 4.12 5.27 13.83
CA HIS A 39 3.99 5.93 12.53
C HIS A 39 4.65 5.13 11.40
N PHE A 40 5.89 4.66 11.62
CA PHE A 40 6.62 3.86 10.66
C PHE A 40 5.91 2.52 10.37
N LEU A 41 5.38 1.86 11.40
CA LEU A 41 4.65 0.60 11.24
C LEU A 41 3.32 0.80 10.52
N HIS A 42 2.62 1.91 10.76
CA HIS A 42 1.45 2.27 9.99
C HIS A 42 1.78 2.43 8.50
N ASP A 43 2.90 3.06 8.18
CA ASP A 43 3.37 3.21 6.80
C ASP A 43 3.77 1.87 6.18
N ALA A 44 4.65 1.12 6.84
CA ALA A 44 5.04 -0.22 6.40
C ALA A 44 3.81 -1.12 6.21
N GLY A 45 2.80 -0.98 7.08
CA GLY A 45 1.51 -1.64 7.00
C GLY A 45 0.77 -1.39 5.69
N VAL A 46 0.56 -0.12 5.34
CA VAL A 46 -0.15 0.22 4.09
C VAL A 46 0.65 -0.16 2.85
N PHE A 47 1.99 -0.10 2.90
CA PHE A 47 2.85 -0.57 1.80
C PHE A 47 2.76 -2.09 1.60
N GLN A 48 2.79 -2.89 2.67
CA GLN A 48 2.62 -4.34 2.54
C GLN A 48 1.22 -4.70 2.05
N ILE A 49 0.17 -4.04 2.54
CA ILE A 49 -1.20 -4.24 2.02
C ILE A 49 -1.24 -3.92 0.52
N GLY A 50 -0.65 -2.81 0.11
CA GLY A 50 -0.53 -2.41 -1.29
C GLY A 50 0.13 -3.46 -2.17
N ILE A 51 1.27 -4.01 -1.74
CA ILE A 51 1.97 -5.10 -2.42
C ILE A 51 1.06 -6.33 -2.54
N GLY A 52 0.44 -6.76 -1.44
CA GLY A 52 -0.47 -7.92 -1.45
C GLY A 52 -1.65 -7.74 -2.42
N LEU A 53 -2.29 -6.57 -2.42
CA LEU A 53 -3.37 -6.27 -3.36
C LEU A 53 -2.89 -6.26 -4.81
N MET A 54 -1.74 -5.66 -5.12
CA MET A 54 -1.17 -5.68 -6.47
C MET A 54 -0.89 -7.10 -6.97
N MET A 55 -0.35 -7.96 -6.11
CA MET A 55 -0.09 -9.36 -6.41
C MET A 55 -1.38 -10.10 -6.79
N LEU A 56 -2.47 -9.89 -6.04
CA LEU A 56 -3.77 -10.47 -6.36
C LEU A 56 -4.39 -9.87 -7.63
N CYS A 57 -4.30 -8.55 -7.81
CA CYS A 57 -4.76 -7.87 -9.03
C CYS A 57 -4.04 -8.40 -10.28
N ALA A 58 -2.73 -8.68 -10.19
CA ALA A 58 -1.93 -9.23 -11.29
C ALA A 58 -2.39 -10.62 -11.75
N LEU A 59 -3.13 -11.37 -10.93
CA LEU A 59 -3.74 -12.64 -11.34
C LEU A 59 -4.96 -12.46 -12.25
N ARG A 60 -5.58 -11.27 -12.23
CA ARG A 60 -6.85 -10.97 -12.91
C ARG A 60 -6.73 -9.92 -14.01
N TRP A 61 -5.87 -8.92 -13.83
CA TRP A 61 -5.68 -7.82 -14.77
C TRP A 61 -4.51 -8.12 -15.70
N ARG A 62 -4.68 -7.79 -16.98
CA ARG A 62 -3.66 -8.04 -18.02
C ARG A 62 -2.71 -6.86 -18.22
N ASP A 63 -3.11 -5.65 -17.85
CA ASP A 63 -2.31 -4.45 -18.06
C ASP A 63 -1.47 -4.16 -16.81
N VAL A 64 -0.15 -4.33 -16.94
CA VAL A 64 0.79 -4.12 -15.83
C VAL A 64 0.79 -2.66 -15.34
N ILE A 65 0.63 -1.70 -16.25
CA ILE A 65 0.61 -0.27 -15.91
C ILE A 65 -0.63 0.06 -15.07
N ALA A 66 -1.81 -0.46 -15.44
CA ALA A 66 -3.03 -0.30 -14.64
C ALA A 66 -2.90 -0.95 -13.25
N VAL A 67 -2.28 -2.13 -13.14
CA VAL A 67 -2.05 -2.79 -11.83
C VAL A 67 -1.16 -1.94 -10.94
N VAL A 68 -0.02 -1.47 -11.46
CA VAL A 68 0.93 -0.67 -10.67
C VAL A 68 0.34 0.69 -10.29
N LEU A 69 -0.35 1.38 -11.21
CA LEU A 69 -1.00 2.65 -10.89
C LEU A 69 -2.13 2.48 -9.86
N ALA A 70 -2.96 1.43 -9.96
CA ALA A 70 -4.00 1.17 -8.97
C ALA A 70 -3.42 0.86 -7.59
N GLY A 71 -2.38 0.03 -7.54
CA GLY A 71 -1.67 -0.26 -6.29
C GLY A 71 -1.00 0.97 -5.69
N PHE A 72 -0.35 1.80 -6.51
CA PHE A 72 0.26 3.05 -6.07
C PHE A 72 -0.80 4.04 -5.54
N VAL A 73 -1.92 4.22 -6.26
CA VAL A 73 -3.03 5.07 -5.81
C VAL A 73 -3.53 4.61 -4.44
N PHE A 74 -3.77 3.32 -4.25
CA PHE A 74 -4.19 2.78 -2.96
C PHE A 74 -3.14 3.09 -1.88
N THR A 75 -1.92 2.61 -2.08
CA THR A 75 -0.84 2.64 -1.09
C THR A 75 -0.50 4.07 -0.69
N ASN A 76 -0.25 4.92 -1.68
CA ASN A 76 0.20 6.30 -1.46
C ASN A 76 -0.92 7.17 -0.85
N THR A 77 -2.19 6.88 -1.16
CA THR A 77 -3.31 7.59 -0.52
C THR A 77 -3.42 7.23 0.95
N PHE A 78 -3.34 5.95 1.31
CA PHE A 78 -3.38 5.56 2.72
C PHE A 78 -2.13 6.00 3.48
N HIS A 79 -0.97 6.07 2.82
CA HIS A 79 0.25 6.66 3.39
C HIS A 79 0.08 8.17 3.64
N ALA A 80 -0.50 8.91 2.70
CA ALA A 80 -0.86 10.31 2.90
C ALA A 80 -1.81 10.50 4.09
N VAL A 81 -2.79 9.60 4.25
CA VAL A 81 -3.72 9.60 5.39
C VAL A 81 -2.99 9.32 6.70
N ASN A 82 -2.05 8.36 6.74
CA ASN A 82 -1.22 8.15 7.93
C ASN A 82 -0.44 9.42 8.28
N HIS A 83 0.21 10.06 7.31
CA HIS A 83 0.90 11.34 7.52
C HIS A 83 -0.02 12.48 7.96
N LEU A 84 -1.33 12.40 7.73
CA LEU A 84 -2.30 13.38 8.23
C LEU A 84 -2.73 13.08 9.67
N LEU A 85 -2.96 11.81 10.01
CA LEU A 85 -3.46 11.36 11.31
C LEU A 85 -2.34 11.25 12.36
N ASP A 86 -1.18 10.75 11.94
CA ASP A 86 -0.02 10.45 12.77
C ASP A 86 0.99 11.60 12.81
N ARG A 87 0.57 12.84 12.50
CA ARG A 87 1.44 14.03 12.49
C ARG A 87 2.21 14.26 13.78
N HIS A 88 1.66 13.78 14.90
CA HIS A 88 2.26 13.90 16.23
C HIS A 88 3.21 12.73 16.57
N LEU A 89 3.32 11.73 15.70
CA LEU A 89 4.11 10.50 15.89
C LEU A 89 5.32 10.42 14.96
N GLY A 90 5.33 11.17 13.84
CA GLY A 90 6.45 11.20 12.90
C GLY A 90 6.14 11.90 11.57
N GLY A 91 7.17 12.03 10.73
CA GLY A 91 7.09 12.68 9.42
C GLY A 91 7.28 14.20 9.47
N ARG A 92 7.15 14.85 8.31
CA ARG A 92 7.15 16.33 8.17
C ARG A 92 5.72 16.82 7.95
N ASP A 93 5.45 18.05 8.37
CA ASP A 93 4.13 18.70 8.18
C ASP A 93 3.67 18.76 6.73
N SER A 94 4.61 18.77 5.78
CA SER A 94 4.33 18.83 4.35
C SER A 94 3.96 17.49 3.71
N ASP A 95 4.25 16.37 4.37
CA ASP A 95 4.23 15.07 3.71
C ASP A 95 2.81 14.67 3.27
N TRP A 96 1.79 14.89 4.10
CA TRP A 96 0.42 14.44 3.81
C TRP A 96 -0.14 15.03 2.51
N TRP A 97 0.11 16.31 2.22
CA TRP A 97 -0.42 16.95 1.01
C TRP A 97 0.45 16.68 -0.21
N GLN A 98 1.78 16.55 -0.05
CA GLN A 98 2.68 16.17 -1.14
C GLN A 98 2.36 14.76 -1.63
N LEU A 99 2.19 13.82 -0.70
CA LEU A 99 1.75 12.47 -1.00
C LEU A 99 0.34 12.48 -1.60
N GLY A 100 -0.61 13.24 -1.04
CA GLY A 100 -1.95 13.40 -1.60
C GLY A 100 -1.95 13.87 -3.06
N LEU A 101 -1.09 14.84 -3.40
CA LEU A 101 -0.94 15.33 -4.78
C LEU A 101 -0.44 14.22 -5.72
N LEU A 102 0.55 13.42 -5.29
CA LEU A 102 1.03 12.27 -6.07
C LEU A 102 -0.07 11.22 -6.28
N SER A 103 -0.93 10.99 -5.28
CA SER A 103 -2.10 10.10 -5.43
C SER A 103 -3.08 10.61 -6.49
N VAL A 104 -3.37 11.92 -6.52
CA VAL A 104 -4.24 12.53 -7.54
C VAL A 104 -3.65 12.36 -8.94
N LEU A 105 -2.35 12.62 -9.09
CA LEU A 105 -1.65 12.44 -10.37
C LEU A 105 -1.71 10.99 -10.85
N ALA A 106 -1.44 10.03 -9.96
CA ALA A 106 -1.49 8.61 -10.31
C ALA A 106 -2.92 8.14 -10.63
N ALA A 107 -3.94 8.66 -9.93
CA ALA A 107 -5.34 8.35 -10.20
C ALA A 107 -5.78 8.89 -11.57
N ALA A 108 -5.34 10.10 -11.93
CA ALA A 108 -5.58 10.66 -13.26
C ALA A 108 -4.92 9.79 -14.35
N ALA A 109 -3.66 9.40 -14.16
CA ALA A 109 -2.95 8.51 -15.08
C ALA A 109 -3.65 7.15 -15.23
N LEU A 110 -4.11 6.56 -14.11
CA LEU A 110 -4.88 5.32 -14.13
C LEU A 110 -6.18 5.47 -14.92
N ALA A 111 -6.92 6.55 -14.69
CA ALA A 111 -8.17 6.81 -15.39
C ALA A 111 -7.97 6.95 -16.90
N VAL A 112 -6.92 7.67 -17.33
CA VAL A 112 -6.54 7.79 -18.74
C VAL A 112 -6.17 6.42 -19.31
N ARG A 113 -5.34 5.62 -18.61
CA ARG A 113 -4.94 4.29 -19.06
C ARG A 113 -6.14 3.36 -19.24
N LEU A 114 -7.05 3.34 -18.28
CA LEU A 114 -8.26 2.50 -18.34
C LEU A 114 -9.19 2.89 -19.49
N ARG A 115 -9.27 4.17 -19.86
CA ARG A 115 -10.03 4.62 -21.04
C ARG A 115 -9.38 4.12 -22.34
N ALA A 116 -8.07 4.22 -22.45
CA ALA A 116 -7.33 3.77 -23.63
C ALA A 116 -7.37 2.24 -23.84
N LEU A 117 -7.63 1.45 -22.79
CA LEU A 117 -7.82 0.00 -22.90
C LEU A 117 -9.24 -0.42 -23.33
N ARG A 118 -10.19 0.52 -23.35
CA ARG A 118 -11.59 0.27 -23.74
C ARG A 118 -11.89 0.71 -25.18
N SER A 119 -11.05 1.56 -25.76
CA SER A 119 -11.07 1.95 -27.17
C SER A 119 -10.42 0.88 -28.03
#